data_AF-B4GL38-F1
#
_entry.id   AF-B4GL38-F1
#
_cell.length_a   1.000
_cell.length_b   1.000
_cell.length_c   1.000
_cell.angle_alpha   90.00
_cell.angle_beta   90.00
_cell.angle_gamma   90.00
#
_symmetry.space_group_name_H-M   'P 1'
#
loop_
_entity.id
_entity.type
_entity.pdbx_description
1 polymer ?
#
loop_
_entity_poly.entity_id
_entity_poly.type
_entity_poly.pdbx_seq_one_letter_code
_entity_poly.pdbx_strand_id
1 'polypeptide(L)' 'MYSYCREVGITLFTVSHRESLWVHHDYYLQFDGRGSYEFEAIDQGKEHCGSTHSSRFRFFNAQ' A
#
# COMPACT_ATOMS: atom_id res chain seq x y z
N MET A 1 0.54 -0.05 -16.48
CA MET A 1 -0.75 0.28 -15.83
C MET A 1 -0.53 1.18 -14.62
N TYR A 2 0.12 0.71 -13.55
CA TYR A 2 0.47 1.56 -12.39
C TYR A 2 1.27 2.82 -12.75
N SER A 3 2.33 2.67 -13.56
CA SER A 3 3.16 3.80 -14.01
C SER A 3 2.39 4.81 -14.86
N TYR A 4 1.44 4.34 -15.66
CA TYR A 4 0.59 5.21 -16.50
C TYR A 4 -0.42 5.98 -15.65
N CYS A 5 -1.03 5.34 -14.65
CA CYS A 5 -1.91 6.04 -13.70
C CYS A 5 -1.14 7.08 -12.87
N ARG A 6 0.14 6.83 -12.57
CA ARG A 6 1.03 7.82 -11.96
C ARG A 6 1.27 9.03 -12.86
N GLU A 7 1.50 8.79 -14.15
CA GLU A 7 1.73 9.84 -15.14
C GLU A 7 0.49 10.69 -15.42
N VAL A 8 -0.70 10.07 -15.40
CA VAL A 8 -1.99 10.73 -15.67
C VAL A 8 -2.60 11.36 -14.41
N GLY A 9 -1.98 11.19 -13.23
CA GLY A 9 -2.48 11.78 -11.96
C GLY A 9 -3.76 11.12 -11.43
N ILE A 10 -3.95 9.82 -11.69
CA ILE A 10 -5.13 9.08 -11.25
C ILE A 10 -4.81 8.37 -9.92
N THR A 11 -5.61 8.62 -8.89
CA THR A 11 -5.53 7.90 -7.61
C THR A 11 -6.03 6.46 -7.77
N LEU A 12 -5.20 5.49 -7.41
CA LEU A 12 -5.52 4.07 -7.59
C LEU A 12 -5.55 3.33 -6.24
N PHE A 13 -6.68 2.71 -5.95
CA PHE A 13 -6.87 1.87 -4.77
C PHE A 13 -6.75 0.40 -5.18
N THR A 14 -5.74 -0.31 -4.68
CA THR A 14 -5.59 -1.75 -4.98
C THR A 14 -5.41 -2.57 -3.71
N VAL A 15 -6.26 -3.57 -3.54
CA VAL A 15 -6.14 -4.54 -2.46
C VAL A 15 -5.32 -5.72 -2.97
N SER A 16 -4.09 -5.86 -2.47
CA SER A 16 -3.18 -6.92 -2.89
C SER A 16 -2.39 -7.49 -1.71
N HIS A 17 -2.33 -8.82 -1.66
CA HIS A 17 -1.49 -9.56 -0.75
C HIS A 17 -0.07 -9.77 -1.30
N ARG A 18 0.18 -9.44 -2.57
CA ARG A 18 1.45 -9.72 -3.26
C ARG A 18 2.55 -8.73 -2.87
N GLU A 19 3.71 -9.26 -2.51
CA GLU A 19 4.86 -8.46 -2.10
C GLU A 19 5.54 -7.69 -3.25
N SER A 20 5.51 -8.24 -4.45
CA SER A 20 6.09 -7.59 -5.62
C SER A 20 5.40 -6.27 -6.02
N LEU A 21 4.20 -5.99 -5.50
CA LEU A 21 3.45 -4.77 -5.84
C LEU A 21 3.88 -3.55 -5.01
N TRP A 22 4.62 -3.75 -3.92
CA TRP A 22 4.97 -2.70 -2.96
C TRP A 22 5.75 -1.55 -3.57
N VAL A 23 6.63 -1.87 -4.54
CA VAL A 23 7.45 -0.89 -5.26
C VAL A 23 6.63 0.15 -6.04
N HIS A 24 5.33 -0.08 -6.21
CA HIS A 24 4.40 0.81 -6.90
C HIS A 24 3.40 1.51 -5.97
N HIS A 25 3.52 1.35 -4.65
CA HIS A 25 2.64 1.98 -3.66
C HIS A 25 3.42 2.94 -2.77
N ASP A 26 2.87 4.13 -2.56
CA ASP A 26 3.47 5.13 -1.67
C ASP A 26 2.89 5.06 -0.24
N TYR A 27 1.72 4.43 -0.05
CA TYR A 27 1.03 4.35 1.25
C TYR A 27 0.44 2.97 1.54
N TYR A 28 0.26 2.65 2.82
CA TYR A 28 -0.48 1.47 3.26
C TYR A 28 -1.44 1.80 4.39
N LEU A 29 -2.54 1.06 4.46
CA LEU A 29 -3.48 1.07 5.57
C LEU A 29 -3.58 -0.34 6.12
N GLN A 30 -3.21 -0.53 7.38
CA GLN A 30 -3.37 -1.79 8.06
C GLN A 30 -4.53 -1.72 9.04
N PHE A 31 -5.41 -2.71 9.00
CA PHE A 31 -6.44 -2.88 10.04
C PHE A 31 -5.97 -3.93 11.03
N ASP A 32 -6.14 -3.64 12.31
CA ASP A 32 -5.80 -4.55 13.41
C ASP A 32 -6.90 -5.59 13.70
N GLY A 33 -8.07 -5.46 13.05
CA GLY A 33 -9.25 -6.32 13.26
C GLY A 33 -10.00 -6.08 14.57
N ARG A 34 -9.53 -5.14 15.41
CA ARG A 34 -10.16 -4.71 16.67
C ARG A 34 -10.81 -3.32 16.57
N GLY A 35 -10.78 -2.72 15.39
CA GLY A 35 -11.38 -1.41 15.09
C GLY A 35 -10.36 -0.28 14.99
N SER A 36 -9.06 -0.57 15.15
CA SER A 36 -8.00 0.39 14.89
C SER A 36 -7.43 0.20 13.49
N TYR A 37 -6.90 1.28 12.94
CA TYR A 37 -6.20 1.29 11.67
C TYR A 37 -4.89 2.07 11.79
N GLU A 38 -3.89 1.65 11.02
CA GLU A 38 -2.61 2.33 10.88
C GLU A 38 -2.46 2.77 9.44
N PHE A 39 -2.33 4.08 9.21
CA PHE A 39 -2.09 4.67 7.90
C PHE A 39 -0.70 5.29 7.88
N GLU A 40 0.19 4.74 7.06
CA GLU A 40 1.57 5.21 6.97
C GLU A 40 2.06 5.20 5.51
N ALA A 41 3.06 6.05 5.26
CA ALA A 41 3.79 6.04 4.00
C ALA A 41 4.69 4.79 3.94
N ILE A 42 4.72 4.14 2.78
CA ILE A 42 5.67 3.06 2.51
C ILE A 42 7.03 3.71 2.24
N ASP A 43 7.95 3.54 3.16
CA ASP A 43 9.35 3.85 2.92
C ASP A 43 9.97 2.75 2.06
N GLN A 44 10.32 3.08 0.81
CA GLN A 44 10.92 2.13 -0.14
C GLN A 44 12.27 1.58 0.33
N GLY A 45 12.90 2.21 1.33
CA GLY A 45 14.16 1.76 1.94
C GLY A 45 13.99 0.84 3.15
N LYS A 46 12.79 0.65 3.68
CA LYS A 46 12.54 -0.21 4.84
C LYS A 46 11.94 -1.54 4.42
N GLU A 47 12.61 -2.63 4.79
CA GLU A 47 12.03 -3.98 4.74
C GLU A 47 10.85 -4.06 5.70
N HIS A 48 9.65 -3.84 5.18
CA HIS A 48 8.44 -3.96 5.98
C HIS A 48 8.01 -5.43 5.98
N CYS A 49 8.55 -6.16 6.96
CA CYS A 49 8.27 -7.58 7.17
C CYS A 49 6.76 -7.84 7.23
N GLY A 50 6.25 -8.62 6.29
CA GLY A 50 4.83 -8.96 6.18
C GLY A 50 4.40 -9.83 7.37
N SER A 51 3.72 -9.24 8.34
CA SER A 51 3.10 -10.00 9.43
C SER A 51 1.95 -10.84 8.85
N THR A 52 2.15 -12.16 8.80
CA THR A 52 1.38 -13.18 8.07
C THR A 52 -0.14 -13.22 8.35
N HIS A 53 -0.71 -12.43 9.26
CA HIS A 53 -2.09 -12.63 9.76
C HIS A 53 -2.99 -11.37 9.81
N SER A 54 -2.54 -10.19 9.35
CA SER A 54 -3.40 -8.99 9.28
C SER A 54 -3.56 -8.53 7.84
N SER A 55 -4.80 -8.40 7.39
CA SER A 55 -5.17 -7.90 6.07
C SER A 55 -4.71 -6.45 5.91
N ARG A 56 -3.51 -6.25 5.37
CA ARG A 56 -2.95 -4.93 5.04
C ARG A 56 -3.47 -4.49 3.68
N PHE A 57 -4.25 -3.42 3.66
CA PHE A 57 -4.72 -2.77 2.45
C PHE A 57 -3.63 -1.79 1.98
N ARG A 58 -3.47 -1.63 0.66
CA ARG A 58 -2.38 -0.85 0.08
C ARG A 58 -2.94 0.25 -0.81
N PHE A 59 -2.35 1.43 -0.71
CA PHE A 59 -2.89 2.64 -1.29
C PHE A 59 -1.81 3.30 -2.11
N PHE A 60 -2.17 3.70 -3.33
CA PHE A 60 -1.32 4.53 -4.14
C PHE A 60 -1.95 5.92 -4.24
N ASN A 61 -1.25 6.93 -3.74
CA ASN A 61 -1.65 8.33 -3.91
C ASN A 61 -0.67 8.97 -4.88
N ALA A 62 -1.06 9.03 -6.16
CA ALA A 62 -0.40 9.93 -7.11
C ALA A 62 -0.87 11.34 -6.80
N GLN A 63 -0.06 12.09 -6.05
CA GLN A 63 -0.07 13.55 -6.11
C GLN A 63 0.93 14.01 -7.16
#